data_AF-A0A4R3VII5-F1
#
_entry.id   AF-A0A4R3VII5-F1
#
_cell.length_a   1.000
_cell.length_b   1.000
_cell.length_c   1.000
_cell.angle_alpha   90.00
_cell.angle_beta   90.00
_cell.angle_gamma   90.00
#
_symmetry.space_group_name_H-M   'P 1'
#
loop_
_entity.id
_entity.type
_entity.pdbx_description
1 polymer ?
#
loop_
_entity_poly.entity_id
_entity_poly.type
_entity_poly.pdbx_seq_one_letter_code
_entity_poly.pdbx_strand_id
1 'polypeptide(L)'
;MMRDLFAIRRENLIEIMEKHYDGKQVSIARAIGLNPTLISRWISGKKIGDKMARKIEDATRQPRNWLDIDHKDYLMPSKPADEIGEIGIIAAKNLRAWMNHNPPMRNQARISRASGVAASTVGRFLDAETSISINNLYAIASAFGRRGYELLISPDDPEIINYDKRGYAKLSKEDKAAVEQFIEFMINKNEANQ
;
A
#
# COMPACT_ATOMS: atom_id res chain seq x y z
N MET A 1 -9.29 -21.46 -16.60
CA MET A 1 -8.70 -22.80 -16.84
C MET A 1 -7.91 -23.15 -15.60
N MET A 2 -8.17 -24.28 -14.93
CA MET A 2 -7.54 -24.61 -13.64
C MET A 2 -6.02 -24.83 -13.86
N ARG A 3 -5.17 -23.93 -13.34
CA ARG A 3 -3.72 -24.09 -13.47
C ARG A 3 -3.21 -25.22 -12.58
N ASP A 4 -2.18 -25.91 -13.05
CA ASP A 4 -1.53 -26.99 -12.31
C ASP A 4 -0.92 -26.44 -11.00
N LEU A 5 -1.30 -27.01 -9.86
CA LEU A 5 -0.82 -26.64 -8.52
C LEU A 5 0.72 -26.61 -8.46
N PHE A 6 1.39 -27.53 -9.15
CA PHE A 6 2.86 -27.55 -9.17
C PHE A 6 3.47 -26.39 -9.96
N ALA A 7 2.77 -25.91 -10.98
CA ALA A 7 3.16 -24.70 -11.71
C ALA A 7 2.95 -23.47 -10.83
N ILE A 8 1.81 -23.37 -10.12
CA ILE A 8 1.52 -22.28 -9.18
C ILE A 8 2.63 -22.17 -8.11
N ARG A 9 2.96 -23.28 -7.44
CA ARG A 9 4.04 -23.33 -6.43
C ARG A 9 5.39 -22.87 -6.96
N ARG A 10 5.73 -23.27 -8.19
CA ARG A 10 7.00 -22.88 -8.84
C ARG A 10 7.04 -21.39 -9.08
N GLU A 11 5.96 -20.83 -9.61
CA GLU A 11 5.87 -19.41 -9.93
C GLU A 11 5.90 -18.56 -8.67
N ASN A 12 5.19 -18.97 -7.63
CA ASN A 12 5.17 -18.32 -6.33
C ASN A 12 6.56 -18.38 -5.64
N LEU A 13 7.29 -19.49 -5.79
CA LEU A 13 8.68 -19.58 -5.31
C LEU A 13 9.62 -18.61 -6.04
N ILE A 14 9.46 -18.46 -7.36
CA ILE A 14 10.22 -17.47 -8.15
C ILE A 14 9.88 -16.07 -7.66
N GLU A 15 8.60 -15.77 -7.42
CA GLU A 15 8.17 -14.47 -6.92
C GLU A 15 8.79 -14.13 -5.54
N ILE A 16 8.78 -15.08 -4.59
CA ILE A 16 9.44 -14.89 -3.29
C ILE A 16 10.94 -14.61 -3.49
N MET A 17 11.59 -15.35 -4.39
CA MET A 17 13.01 -15.22 -4.66
C MET A 17 13.36 -13.84 -5.23
N GLU A 18 12.59 -13.36 -6.20
CA GLU A 18 12.77 -12.03 -6.81
C GLU A 18 12.52 -10.91 -5.79
N LYS A 19 11.43 -10.98 -5.01
CA LYS A 19 11.02 -9.91 -4.09
C LYS A 19 11.86 -9.80 -2.83
N HIS A 20 12.28 -10.93 -2.25
CA HIS A 20 12.87 -10.96 -0.90
C HIS A 20 14.33 -11.43 -0.86
N TYR A 21 14.84 -11.95 -1.97
CA TYR A 21 16.18 -12.56 -2.01
C TYR A 21 17.01 -12.10 -3.22
N ASP A 22 16.70 -10.92 -3.77
CA ASP A 22 17.38 -10.29 -4.92
C ASP A 22 17.44 -11.17 -6.18
N GLY A 23 16.48 -12.07 -6.37
CA GLY A 23 16.51 -13.06 -7.46
C GLY A 23 17.59 -14.14 -7.30
N LYS A 24 18.30 -14.19 -6.16
CA LYS A 24 19.44 -15.10 -5.95
C LYS A 24 18.99 -16.43 -5.33
N GLN A 25 19.06 -17.50 -6.10
CA GLN A 25 18.76 -18.87 -5.66
C GLN A 25 19.60 -19.30 -4.42
N VAL A 26 20.84 -18.84 -4.32
CA VAL A 26 21.73 -19.15 -3.19
C VAL A 26 21.23 -18.49 -1.89
N SER A 27 20.68 -17.28 -1.98
CA SER A 27 20.17 -16.53 -0.83
C SER A 27 18.93 -17.20 -0.24
N ILE A 28 17.97 -17.56 -1.08
CA ILE A 28 16.75 -18.27 -0.65
C ILE A 28 17.05 -19.70 -0.16
N ALA A 29 17.98 -20.41 -0.80
CA ALA A 29 18.41 -21.74 -0.36
C ALA A 29 19.01 -21.71 1.06
N ARG A 30 19.83 -20.70 1.36
CA ARG A 30 20.40 -20.48 2.69
C ARG A 30 19.31 -20.18 3.71
N ALA A 31 18.32 -19.36 3.36
CA ALA A 31 17.20 -19.02 4.25
C ALA A 31 16.32 -20.24 4.59
N ILE A 32 16.07 -21.14 3.64
CA ILE A 32 15.28 -22.36 3.87
C ILE A 32 16.11 -23.49 4.51
N GLY A 33 17.44 -23.34 4.56
CA GLY A 33 18.35 -24.39 5.01
C GLY A 33 18.36 -25.59 4.06
N LEU A 34 18.36 -25.32 2.75
CA LEU A 34 18.37 -26.32 1.68
C LEU A 34 19.55 -26.15 0.74
N ASN A 35 19.83 -27.20 -0.04
CA ASN A 35 20.86 -27.15 -1.06
C ASN A 35 20.39 -26.26 -2.25
N PRO A 36 21.19 -25.29 -2.73
CA PRO A 36 20.85 -24.45 -3.89
C PRO A 36 20.47 -25.23 -5.16
N THR A 37 21.06 -26.40 -5.38
CA THR A 37 20.72 -27.29 -6.50
C THR A 37 19.26 -27.75 -6.45
N LEU A 38 18.67 -27.88 -5.25
CA LEU A 38 17.26 -28.26 -5.11
C LEU A 38 16.33 -27.13 -5.53
N ILE A 39 16.66 -25.88 -5.20
CA ILE A 39 15.93 -24.68 -5.63
C ILE A 39 15.99 -24.55 -7.16
N SER A 40 17.19 -24.69 -7.74
CA SER A 40 17.39 -24.68 -9.20
C SER A 40 16.52 -25.71 -9.91
N ARG A 41 16.42 -26.93 -9.36
CA ARG A 41 15.57 -28.00 -9.93
C ARG A 41 14.08 -27.68 -9.86
N TRP A 42 13.61 -27.02 -8.82
CA TRP A 42 12.21 -26.60 -8.72
C TRP A 42 11.89 -25.50 -9.74
N ILE A 43 12.78 -24.52 -9.89
CA ILE A 43 12.65 -23.44 -10.88
C ILE A 43 12.65 -24.01 -12.31
N SER A 44 13.45 -25.05 -12.59
CA SER A 44 13.48 -25.69 -13.91
C SER A 44 12.32 -26.66 -14.18
N GLY A 45 11.39 -26.85 -13.24
CA GLY A 45 10.14 -27.58 -13.46
C GLY A 45 9.96 -28.86 -12.65
N LYS A 46 10.87 -29.20 -11.72
CA LYS A 46 10.62 -30.29 -10.76
C LYS A 46 9.47 -29.91 -9.82
N LYS A 47 8.55 -30.84 -9.59
CA LYS A 47 7.40 -30.65 -8.69
C LYS A 47 7.83 -30.36 -7.24
N ILE A 48 7.17 -29.38 -6.62
CA ILE A 48 7.27 -29.08 -5.19
C ILE A 48 6.13 -29.82 -4.47
N GLY A 49 6.49 -30.79 -3.62
CA GLY A 49 5.51 -31.53 -2.81
C GLY A 49 5.06 -30.76 -1.57
N ASP A 50 3.93 -31.15 -0.98
CA ASP A 50 3.27 -30.41 0.10
C ASP A 50 4.17 -30.14 1.31
N LYS A 51 4.93 -31.15 1.76
CA LYS A 51 5.87 -30.98 2.88
C LYS A 51 6.93 -29.92 2.59
N MET A 52 7.40 -29.83 1.35
CA MET A 52 8.39 -28.84 0.94
C MET A 52 7.74 -27.47 0.76
N ALA A 53 6.51 -27.40 0.24
CA ALA A 53 5.75 -26.16 0.17
C ALA A 53 5.58 -25.53 1.56
N ARG A 54 5.12 -26.29 2.56
CA ARG A 54 4.99 -25.79 3.94
C ARG A 54 6.33 -25.35 4.54
N LYS A 55 7.40 -26.13 4.32
CA LYS A 55 8.73 -25.74 4.79
C LYS A 55 9.23 -24.43 4.15
N ILE A 56 8.95 -24.23 2.87
CA ILE A 56 9.29 -22.97 2.18
C ILE A 56 8.48 -21.83 2.79
N GLU A 57 7.15 -21.98 2.94
CA GLU A 57 6.28 -20.97 3.56
C GLU A 57 6.79 -20.55 4.95
N ASP A 58 7.08 -21.52 5.82
CA ASP A 58 7.58 -21.25 7.17
C ASP A 58 8.93 -20.52 7.14
N ALA A 59 9.85 -20.93 6.26
CA ALA A 59 11.18 -20.34 6.16
C ALA A 59 11.17 -18.94 5.54
N THR A 60 10.23 -18.66 4.65
CA THR A 60 10.09 -17.36 3.97
C THR A 60 9.05 -16.47 4.64
N ARG A 61 8.54 -16.89 5.81
CA ARG A 61 7.52 -16.20 6.62
C ARG A 61 6.23 -15.90 5.85
N GLN A 62 5.87 -16.77 4.91
CA GLN A 62 4.60 -16.69 4.21
C GLN A 62 3.51 -17.41 5.00
N PRO A 63 2.25 -16.96 4.91
CA PRO A 63 1.15 -17.67 5.57
C PRO A 63 0.99 -19.08 4.99
N ARG A 64 0.40 -19.97 5.79
CA ARG A 64 0.16 -21.35 5.38
C ARG A 64 -0.67 -21.41 4.10
N ASN A 65 -0.31 -22.31 3.19
CA ASN A 65 -0.91 -22.48 1.86
C ASN A 65 -0.64 -21.32 0.88
N TRP A 66 0.19 -20.33 1.21
CA TRP A 66 0.48 -19.21 0.31
C TRP A 66 1.09 -19.67 -1.02
N LEU A 67 1.91 -20.72 -1.04
CA LEU A 67 2.48 -21.25 -2.28
C LEU A 67 1.45 -21.96 -3.17
N ASP A 68 0.29 -22.31 -2.65
CA ASP A 68 -0.74 -23.08 -3.35
C ASP A 68 -1.77 -22.18 -4.04
N ILE A 69 -1.75 -20.88 -3.76
CA ILE A 69 -2.70 -19.89 -4.28
C ILE A 69 -2.13 -19.30 -5.57
N ASP A 70 -2.92 -19.27 -6.65
CA ASP A 70 -2.51 -18.63 -7.91
C ASP A 70 -2.58 -17.11 -7.78
N HIS A 71 -1.43 -16.48 -7.48
CA HIS A 71 -1.34 -15.02 -7.33
C HIS A 71 -1.35 -14.28 -8.68
N LYS A 72 -1.28 -14.98 -9.82
CA LYS A 72 -1.29 -14.36 -11.16
C LYS A 72 -2.69 -14.14 -11.72
N ASP A 73 -3.69 -14.93 -11.30
CA ASP A 73 -5.10 -14.62 -11.57
C ASP A 73 -5.62 -13.49 -10.64
N TYR A 74 -4.86 -13.13 -9.60
CA TYR A 74 -5.04 -11.96 -8.73
C TYR A 74 -4.23 -10.74 -9.20
N LEU A 75 -4.22 -10.44 -10.50
CA LEU A 75 -3.75 -9.14 -11.00
C LEU A 75 -4.76 -8.02 -10.72
N MET A 76 -5.08 -7.81 -9.44
CA MET A 76 -5.45 -6.56 -8.76
C MET A 76 -5.40 -6.82 -7.23
N PRO A 77 -5.04 -5.81 -6.43
CA PRO A 77 -3.77 -5.82 -5.71
C PRO A 77 -3.87 -6.40 -4.29
N SER A 78 -2.75 -7.02 -3.90
CA SER A 78 -2.19 -7.10 -2.54
C SER A 78 -3.15 -6.93 -1.35
N LYS A 79 -3.38 -8.02 -0.62
CA LYS A 79 -3.45 -7.92 0.84
C LYS A 79 -2.21 -8.57 1.43
N PRO A 80 -1.14 -7.81 1.75
CA PRO A 80 -0.10 -8.29 2.62
C PRO A 80 -0.54 -8.04 4.06
N ALA A 81 -0.22 -9.00 4.92
CA ALA A 81 -0.26 -8.84 6.35
C ALA A 81 0.78 -7.77 6.76
N ASP A 82 0.35 -6.51 6.84
CA ASP A 82 0.89 -5.41 7.62
C ASP A 82 -0.05 -4.22 7.36
N GLU A 83 -1.05 -4.00 8.22
CA GLU A 83 -2.09 -2.94 8.07
C GLU A 83 -1.52 -1.50 8.03
N ILE A 84 -0.21 -1.34 8.19
CA ILE A 84 0.53 -0.08 8.02
C ILE A 84 0.83 0.20 6.53
N GLY A 85 0.81 -0.83 5.67
CA GLY A 85 1.34 -0.80 4.31
C GLY A 85 0.60 0.08 3.32
N GLU A 86 -0.73 0.07 3.27
CA GLU A 86 -1.46 0.84 2.24
C GLU A 86 -1.68 2.31 2.65
N ILE A 87 -2.16 2.53 3.88
CA ILE A 87 -2.41 3.89 4.40
C ILE A 87 -1.11 4.68 4.53
N GLY A 88 -0.02 4.02 4.96
CA GLY A 88 1.31 4.64 5.01
C GLY A 88 1.80 5.08 3.62
N ILE A 89 1.61 4.24 2.59
CA ILE A 89 1.95 4.55 1.20
C ILE A 89 1.08 5.70 0.66
N ILE A 90 -0.23 5.69 0.90
CA ILE A 90 -1.15 6.77 0.50
C ILE A 90 -0.71 8.08 1.14
N ALA A 91 -0.43 8.05 2.44
CA ALA A 91 0.00 9.21 3.19
C ALA A 91 1.36 9.76 2.74
N ALA A 92 2.30 8.87 2.40
CA ALA A 92 3.58 9.26 1.79
C ALA A 92 3.39 9.85 0.38
N LYS A 93 2.58 9.23 -0.48
CA LYS A 93 2.23 9.72 -1.84
C LYS A 93 1.61 11.11 -1.76
N ASN A 94 0.63 11.29 -0.88
CA ASN A 94 -0.04 12.57 -0.66
C ASN A 94 0.92 13.63 -0.14
N LEU A 95 1.77 13.31 0.84
CA LEU A 95 2.76 14.25 1.34
C LEU A 95 3.74 14.68 0.24
N ARG A 96 4.23 13.75 -0.58
CA ARG A 96 5.09 14.06 -1.75
C ARG A 96 4.38 14.98 -2.74
N ALA A 97 3.10 14.73 -3.01
CA ALA A 97 2.31 15.61 -3.86
C ALA A 97 2.20 17.03 -3.26
N TRP A 98 2.01 17.16 -1.94
CA TRP A 98 1.95 18.47 -1.29
C TRP A 98 3.30 19.20 -1.35
N MET A 99 4.41 18.48 -1.18
CA MET A 99 5.77 19.02 -1.32
C MET A 99 6.03 19.57 -2.73
N ASN A 100 5.57 18.87 -3.77
CA ASN A 100 5.73 19.30 -5.15
C ASN A 100 4.96 20.59 -5.47
N HIS A 101 3.78 20.77 -4.86
CA HIS A 101 2.94 21.95 -5.05
C HIS A 101 3.25 23.09 -4.07
N ASN A 102 4.20 22.90 -3.13
CA ASN A 102 4.54 23.88 -2.11
C ASN A 102 6.06 24.13 -2.06
N PRO A 103 6.61 25.04 -2.89
CA PRO A 103 8.05 25.30 -2.98
C PRO A 103 8.75 25.63 -1.64
N PRO A 104 8.11 26.37 -0.70
CA PRO A 104 8.63 26.55 0.65
C PRO A 104 8.86 25.26 1.44
N MET A 105 8.11 24.18 1.19
CA MET A 105 8.18 22.90 1.93
C MET A 105 8.55 21.71 1.04
N ARG A 106 9.41 21.94 0.05
CA ARG A 106 9.80 20.92 -0.95
C ARG A 106 10.70 19.78 -0.43
N ASN A 107 11.26 19.86 0.78
CA ASN A 107 12.15 18.83 1.31
C ASN A 107 11.97 18.56 2.81
N GLN A 108 12.47 17.41 3.28
CA GLN A 108 12.31 16.93 4.66
C GLN A 108 12.81 17.91 5.73
N ALA A 109 13.92 18.62 5.47
CA ALA A 109 14.49 19.55 6.43
C ALA A 109 13.59 20.78 6.62
N ARG A 110 12.95 21.24 5.54
CA ARG A 110 12.00 22.35 5.59
C ARG A 110 10.69 21.96 6.27
N ILE A 111 10.18 20.76 5.99
CA ILE A 111 9.00 20.21 6.70
C ILE A 111 9.29 20.10 8.19
N SER A 112 10.45 19.53 8.55
CA SER A 112 10.87 19.38 9.95
C SER A 112 10.88 20.72 10.70
N ARG A 113 11.47 21.76 10.10
CA ARG A 113 11.49 23.10 10.67
C ARG A 113 10.09 23.69 10.84
N ALA A 114 9.21 23.47 9.86
CA ALA A 114 7.87 24.05 9.86
C ALA A 114 6.88 23.30 10.79
N SER A 115 7.04 21.99 10.94
CA SER A 115 6.14 21.14 11.75
C SER A 115 6.64 20.88 13.17
N GLY A 116 7.93 21.11 13.44
CA GLY A 116 8.58 20.71 14.69
C GLY A 116 8.84 19.21 14.80
N VAL A 117 8.52 18.41 13.77
CA VAL A 117 8.79 16.97 13.74
C VAL A 117 10.23 16.72 13.30
N ALA A 118 10.92 15.77 13.91
CA ALA A 118 12.30 15.44 13.56
C ALA A 118 12.45 15.02 12.08
N ALA A 119 13.49 15.51 11.39
CA ALA A 119 13.72 15.24 9.97
C ALA A 119 13.81 13.72 9.65
N SER A 120 14.37 12.92 10.56
CA SER A 120 14.40 11.45 10.44
C SER A 120 13.00 10.82 10.49
N THR A 121 12.08 11.39 11.26
CA THR A 121 10.69 10.94 11.33
C THR A 121 9.93 11.33 10.06
N VAL A 122 10.19 12.53 9.51
CA VAL A 122 9.65 12.94 8.21
C VAL A 122 10.16 12.04 7.08
N GLY A 123 11.45 11.68 7.09
CA GLY A 123 12.03 10.75 6.13
C GLY A 123 11.35 9.38 6.17
N ARG A 124 11.29 8.75 7.34
CA ARG A 124 10.59 7.46 7.53
C ARG A 124 9.13 7.50 7.10
N PHE A 125 8.45 8.64 7.29
CA PHE A 125 7.09 8.82 6.77
C PHE A 125 7.07 8.85 5.24
N LEU A 126 7.95 9.62 4.60
CA LEU A 126 8.05 9.68 3.13
C LEU A 126 8.44 8.34 2.49
N ASP A 127 9.17 7.50 3.22
CA ASP A 127 9.59 6.17 2.79
C ASP A 127 8.55 5.08 3.15
N ALA A 128 7.47 5.46 3.84
CA ALA A 128 6.43 4.57 4.35
C ALA A 128 6.98 3.40 5.21
N GLU A 129 8.13 3.61 5.85
CA GLU A 129 8.85 2.59 6.63
C GLU A 129 8.24 2.35 8.02
N THR A 130 7.51 3.32 8.56
CA THR A 130 6.99 3.27 9.93
C THR A 130 5.60 3.87 10.06
N SER A 131 4.79 3.33 10.98
CA SER A 131 3.54 3.96 11.40
C SER A 131 3.82 5.36 11.98
N ILE A 132 3.26 6.38 11.36
CA ILE A 132 3.30 7.74 11.89
C ILE A 132 2.27 7.92 13.00
N SER A 133 2.65 8.59 14.10
CA SER A 133 1.68 8.94 15.14
C SER A 133 0.70 10.01 14.63
N ILE A 134 -0.53 9.98 15.14
CA ILE A 134 -1.55 10.98 14.79
C ILE A 134 -1.08 12.42 15.11
N ASN A 135 -0.30 12.60 16.18
CA ASN A 135 0.27 13.90 16.54
C ASN A 135 1.27 14.40 15.49
N ASN A 136 2.15 13.53 15.01
CA ASN A 136 3.10 13.89 13.96
C ASN A 136 2.40 14.12 12.62
N LEU A 137 1.37 13.31 12.29
CA LEU A 137 0.51 13.51 11.13
C LEU A 137 -0.17 14.88 11.16
N TYR A 138 -0.74 15.25 12.31
CA TYR A 138 -1.38 16.55 12.53
C TYR A 138 -0.38 17.71 12.41
N ALA A 139 0.78 17.60 13.06
CA ALA A 139 1.80 18.65 13.05
C ALA A 139 2.35 18.90 11.63
N ILE A 140 2.64 17.82 10.88
CA ILE A 140 3.07 17.91 9.49
C ILE A 140 1.96 18.55 8.65
N ALA A 141 0.72 18.08 8.72
CA ALA A 141 -0.36 18.63 7.90
C ALA A 141 -0.64 20.11 8.20
N SER A 142 -0.56 20.49 9.47
CA SER A 142 -0.75 21.88 9.92
C SER A 142 0.32 22.81 9.33
N ALA A 143 1.56 22.35 9.18
CA ALA A 143 2.61 23.12 8.51
C ALA A 143 2.26 23.46 7.05
N PHE A 144 1.50 22.60 6.36
CA PHE A 144 0.98 22.86 5.02
C PHE A 144 -0.33 23.67 5.00
N GLY A 145 -0.87 24.05 6.17
CA GLY A 145 -2.19 24.69 6.27
C GLY A 145 -3.32 23.76 5.82
N ARG A 146 -3.18 22.46 6.08
CA ARG A 146 -4.10 21.38 5.70
C ARG A 146 -4.47 20.52 6.91
N ARG A 147 -5.44 19.62 6.76
CA ARG A 147 -5.89 18.70 7.81
C ARG A 147 -5.19 17.34 7.69
N GLY A 148 -4.91 16.72 8.84
CA GLY A 148 -4.20 15.43 8.90
C GLY A 148 -4.90 14.29 8.14
N TYR A 149 -6.23 14.23 8.20
CA TYR A 149 -7.00 13.18 7.49
C TYR A 149 -6.84 13.24 5.97
N GLU A 150 -6.49 14.41 5.40
CA GLU A 150 -6.28 14.55 3.95
C GLU A 150 -5.05 13.78 3.46
N LEU A 151 -4.12 13.43 4.35
CA LEU A 151 -3.00 12.55 4.01
C LEU A 151 -3.47 11.10 3.86
N LEU A 152 -4.53 10.68 4.55
CA LEU A 152 -4.93 9.28 4.62
C LEU A 152 -5.89 8.86 3.49
N ILE A 153 -6.39 9.81 2.70
CA ILE A 153 -7.38 9.56 1.65
C ILE A 153 -6.68 9.36 0.31
N SER A 154 -7.01 8.29 -0.41
CA SER A 154 -6.49 8.09 -1.77
C SER A 154 -7.11 9.14 -2.71
N PRO A 155 -6.30 9.80 -3.58
CA PRO A 155 -6.85 10.75 -4.56
C PRO A 155 -7.72 10.07 -5.63
N ASP A 156 -7.59 8.75 -5.78
CA ASP A 156 -8.30 7.93 -6.76
C ASP A 156 -9.45 7.13 -6.12
N ASP A 157 -9.83 7.48 -4.88
CA ASP A 157 -10.90 6.81 -4.13
C ASP A 157 -12.28 7.14 -4.75
N PRO A 158 -13.02 6.15 -5.29
CA PRO A 158 -14.31 6.38 -5.93
C PRO A 158 -15.39 6.84 -4.95
N GLU A 159 -15.21 6.63 -3.64
CA GLU A 159 -16.14 7.07 -2.60
C GLU A 159 -15.92 8.56 -2.21
N ILE A 160 -14.87 9.19 -2.74
CA ILE A 160 -14.49 10.55 -2.39
C ILE A 160 -14.84 11.52 -3.51
N ILE A 161 -15.62 12.55 -3.16
CA ILE A 161 -15.92 13.66 -4.06
C ILE A 161 -14.71 14.63 -4.07
N ASN A 162 -14.18 14.89 -5.26
CA ASN A 162 -13.15 15.91 -5.46
C ASN A 162 -13.78 17.29 -5.67
N TYR A 163 -13.55 18.22 -4.73
CA TYR A 163 -14.05 19.60 -4.79
C TYR A 163 -13.13 20.57 -4.05
N ASP A 164 -13.30 21.87 -4.29
CA ASP A 164 -12.58 22.91 -3.53
C ASP A 164 -13.11 22.98 -2.09
N LYS A 165 -12.41 22.30 -1.17
CA LYS A 165 -12.72 22.28 0.26
C LYS A 165 -12.70 23.66 0.91
N ARG A 166 -11.85 24.58 0.43
CA ARG A 166 -11.77 25.95 0.98
C ARG A 166 -12.94 26.79 0.50
N GLY A 167 -13.34 26.63 -0.76
CA GLY A 167 -14.57 27.20 -1.30
C GLY A 167 -15.80 26.69 -0.55
N TYR A 168 -15.94 25.36 -0.44
CA TYR A 168 -17.05 24.73 0.28
C TYR A 168 -17.13 25.15 1.75
N ALA A 169 -16.00 25.29 2.43
CA ALA A 169 -15.98 25.74 3.83
C ALA A 169 -16.64 27.13 4.02
N LYS A 170 -16.57 28.00 3.01
CA LYS A 170 -17.13 29.37 3.03
C LYS A 170 -18.62 29.44 2.70
N LEU A 171 -19.23 28.35 2.21
CA LEU A 171 -20.66 28.30 1.90
C LEU A 171 -21.52 28.52 3.16
N SER A 172 -22.72 29.08 2.95
CA SER A 172 -23.75 29.18 3.98
C SER A 172 -24.22 27.79 4.42
N LYS A 173 -24.97 27.71 5.53
CA LYS A 173 -25.52 26.42 5.96
C LYS A 173 -26.56 25.92 4.96
N GLU A 174 -27.33 26.84 4.41
CA GLU A 174 -28.37 26.60 3.42
C GLU A 174 -27.76 26.05 2.13
N ASP A 175 -26.68 26.66 1.63
CA ASP A 175 -26.00 26.19 0.41
C ASP A 175 -25.36 24.81 0.61
N LYS A 176 -24.80 24.53 1.80
CA LYS A 176 -24.26 23.20 2.12
C LYS A 176 -25.35 22.13 2.11
N ALA A 177 -26.51 22.43 2.70
CA ALA A 177 -27.66 21.53 2.67
C ALA A 177 -28.16 21.29 1.24
N ALA A 178 -28.17 22.31 0.38
CA ALA A 178 -28.54 22.16 -1.02
C ALA A 178 -27.58 21.22 -1.78
N VAL A 179 -26.27 21.29 -1.50
CA VAL A 179 -25.28 20.35 -2.07
C VAL A 179 -25.55 18.92 -1.60
N GLU A 180 -25.80 18.72 -0.30
CA GLU A 180 -26.11 17.40 0.27
C GLU A 180 -27.37 16.79 -0.35
N GLN A 181 -28.45 17.57 -0.46
CA GLN A 181 -29.71 17.14 -1.09
C GLN A 181 -29.53 16.77 -2.56
N PHE A 182 -28.70 17.51 -3.29
CA PHE A 182 -28.43 17.22 -4.70
C PHE A 182 -27.67 15.89 -4.87
N ILE A 183 -26.68 15.62 -4.00
CA ILE A 183 -25.94 14.35 -4.00
C ILE A 183 -26.91 13.19 -3.73
N GLU A 184 -27.74 13.30 -2.70
CA GLU A 184 -28.73 12.29 -2.34
C GLU A 184 -29.72 12.04 -3.49
N PHE A 185 -30.23 13.11 -4.10
CA PHE A 185 -31.11 13.01 -5.26
C PHE A 185 -30.46 12.25 -6.42
N MET A 186 -29.19 12.54 -6.72
CA MET A 186 -28.46 11.88 -7.82
C MET A 186 -28.19 10.40 -7.53
N ILE A 187 -27.96 10.02 -6.27
CA ILE A 187 -27.81 8.62 -5.85
C ILE A 187 -29.14 7.88 -6.07
N ASN A 188 -30.23 8.38 -5.46
CA ASN A 188 -31.56 7.76 -5.55
C ASN A 188 -32.07 7.65 -7.00
N LYS A 189 -31.79 8.66 -7.83
CA LYS A 189 -32.15 8.64 -9.25
C LYS A 189 -31.47 7.51 -10.01
N ASN A 190 -30.21 7.17 -9.70
CA ASN A 190 -29.51 6.08 -10.38
C ASN A 190 -29.95 4.70 -9.87
N GLU A 191 -30.30 4.58 -8.60
CA GLU A 191 -30.86 3.33 -8.04
C GLU A 191 -32.24 3.02 -8.63
N ALA A 192 -33.09 4.04 -8.82
CA ALA A 192 -34.42 3.84 -9.40
C ALA A 192 -34.44 3.52 -10.91
N ASN A 193 -33.31 3.68 -11.61
CA ASN A 193 -33.16 3.39 -13.04
C ASN A 193 -32.39 2.10 -13.32
N GLN A 194 -32.05 1.31 -12.29
CA GLN A 194 -31.47 -0.03 -12.37
C GLN A 194 -32.54 -1.10 -12.15
#